data_AF-A0A926JQR1-F1
#
_entry.id   AF-A0A926JQR1-F1
#
_cell.length_a   1.000
_cell.length_b   1.000
_cell.length_c   1.000
_cell.angle_alpha   90.00
_cell.angle_beta   90.00
_cell.angle_gamma   90.00
#
_symmetry.space_group_name_H-M   'P 1'
#
loop_
_entity.id
_entity.type
_entity.pdbx_description
1 polymer ?
#
loop_
_entity_poly.entity_id
_entity_poly.type
_entity_poly.pdbx_seq_one_letter_code
_entity_poly.pdbx_strand_id
1 'polypeptide(L)'
;MCKTVKTTVLFRFFVRVPLLLPLLFLAVLGCSSENTIPDIYVDQISETFMDGENAVRKQYRDNVEICRSLGKKVSGLSEEEVKKLGVRRYQLAITAQQVAFRKESWGYRATGHYYNPGECRFTLVYSGELTVKVPGKTVIYDLAEKTVTEEEQGIPEAFGLPFRPLAETPDTEEMEPEDALNAERSEGEIEGQPTVRWTYPDGSIEVLWSGGRKWGFSEMPSDERFAAPGSMILEKETKKEKYTVKLKTRRFTVGTPIDQGPFTIPEAGP
;
A
#
# COMPACT_ATOMS: atom_id res chain seq x y z
N MET A 1 27.70 12.72 -20.50
CA MET A 1 28.73 12.52 -21.55
C MET A 1 28.94 11.01 -21.72
N CYS A 2 28.33 10.39 -22.73
CA CYS A 2 28.57 8.98 -23.06
C CYS A 2 29.88 8.86 -23.85
N LYS A 3 30.88 8.16 -23.32
CA LYS A 3 32.08 7.78 -24.08
C LYS A 3 31.78 6.55 -24.91
N THR A 4 31.76 6.72 -26.23
CA THR A 4 31.62 5.62 -27.20
C THR A 4 32.93 4.84 -27.28
N VAL A 5 32.94 3.58 -26.86
CA VAL A 5 34.04 2.64 -27.20
C VAL A 5 33.68 2.01 -28.54
N LYS A 6 34.43 2.35 -29.59
CA LYS A 6 34.35 1.69 -30.90
C LYS A 6 35.26 0.46 -30.87
N THR A 7 34.68 -0.73 -30.83
CA THR A 7 35.41 -1.98 -31.09
C THR A 7 35.34 -2.27 -32.58
N THR A 8 36.43 -2.05 -33.31
CA THR A 8 36.56 -2.37 -34.74
C THR A 8 36.96 -3.84 -34.88
N VAL A 9 36.07 -4.67 -35.43
CA VAL A 9 36.42 -6.04 -35.85
C VAL A 9 36.79 -6.03 -37.33
N LEU A 10 38.06 -6.30 -37.64
CA LEU A 10 38.57 -6.42 -39.02
C LEU A 10 38.43 -7.88 -39.49
N PHE A 11 37.47 -8.14 -40.37
CA PHE A 11 37.46 -9.38 -41.16
C PHE A 11 38.18 -9.14 -42.50
N ARG A 12 39.31 -9.82 -42.70
CA ARG A 12 39.96 -9.96 -44.01
C ARG A 12 39.37 -11.19 -44.71
N PHE A 13 38.70 -10.99 -45.85
CA PHE A 13 38.59 -12.03 -46.87
C PHE A 13 38.73 -11.41 -48.26
N PHE A 14 39.67 -11.96 -49.03
CA PHE A 14 39.77 -11.84 -50.47
C PHE A 14 38.59 -12.58 -51.12
N VAL A 15 37.98 -12.00 -52.15
CA VAL A 15 37.48 -12.61 -53.41
C VAL A 15 36.37 -11.71 -54.01
N ARG A 16 36.50 -11.42 -55.31
CA ARG A 16 35.56 -10.67 -56.16
C ARG A 16 34.25 -11.44 -56.36
N VAL A 17 33.08 -10.76 -56.31
CA VAL A 17 31.79 -11.04 -57.01
C VAL A 17 30.74 -9.97 -56.54
N PRO A 18 29.71 -9.60 -57.34
CA PRO A 18 29.14 -8.25 -57.37
C PRO A 18 27.93 -8.00 -56.45
N LEU A 19 27.63 -6.70 -56.31
CA LEU A 19 26.60 -6.02 -55.52
C LEU A 19 25.36 -6.85 -55.10
N LEU A 20 25.22 -7.05 -53.79
CA LEU A 20 23.95 -7.13 -53.09
C LEU A 20 24.09 -6.30 -51.80
N LEU A 21 23.24 -5.29 -51.64
CA LEU A 21 23.19 -4.43 -50.46
C LEU A 21 23.01 -5.29 -49.19
N PRO A 22 23.80 -5.11 -48.12
CA PRO A 22 23.43 -5.63 -46.82
C PRO A 22 22.41 -4.67 -46.19
N LEU A 23 21.20 -5.18 -45.91
CA LEU A 23 20.31 -4.56 -44.94
C LEU A 23 21.02 -4.56 -43.58
N LEU A 24 21.52 -3.39 -43.19
CA LEU A 24 21.95 -3.15 -41.81
C LEU A 24 20.70 -3.20 -40.93
N PHE A 25 20.49 -4.32 -40.24
CA PHE A 25 19.64 -4.34 -39.05
C PHE A 25 20.36 -3.52 -37.97
N LEU A 26 20.00 -2.24 -37.83
CA LEU A 26 20.25 -1.52 -36.59
C LEU A 26 19.39 -2.17 -35.51
N ALA A 27 20.00 -3.07 -34.74
CA ALA A 27 19.49 -3.41 -33.43
C ALA A 27 19.55 -2.11 -32.59
N VAL A 28 18.40 -1.44 -32.47
CA VAL A 28 18.21 -0.40 -31.46
C VAL A 28 18.25 -1.14 -30.13
N LEU A 29 19.44 -1.24 -29.54
CA LEU A 29 19.59 -1.54 -28.12
C LEU A 29 18.87 -0.40 -27.39
N GLY A 30 17.61 -0.64 -27.04
CA GLY A 30 16.88 0.23 -26.15
C GLY A 30 17.72 0.41 -24.90
N CYS A 31 18.03 1.65 -24.55
CA CYS A 31 18.54 1.96 -23.22
C CYS A 31 17.49 1.45 -22.22
N SER A 32 17.76 0.32 -21.57
CA SER A 32 16.99 -0.07 -20.39
C SER A 32 17.09 1.06 -19.38
N SER A 33 15.92 1.58 -18.99
CA SER A 33 15.75 2.57 -17.92
C SER A 33 16.00 1.90 -16.57
N GLU A 34 17.25 1.49 -16.30
CA GLU A 34 17.59 0.65 -15.13
C GLU A 34 17.28 1.31 -13.77
N ASN A 35 16.98 2.62 -13.74
CA ASN A 35 16.76 3.38 -12.51
C ASN A 35 15.35 3.98 -12.33
N THR A 36 14.38 3.70 -13.20
CA THR A 36 12.99 4.14 -12.96
C THR A 36 12.27 3.16 -12.05
N ILE A 37 11.55 3.69 -11.05
CA ILE A 37 10.66 2.88 -10.23
C ILE A 37 9.54 2.29 -11.09
N PRO A 38 9.26 0.98 -11.01
CA PRO A 38 8.12 0.38 -11.67
C PRO A 38 6.83 0.84 -11.01
N ASP A 39 5.72 0.65 -11.72
CA ASP A 39 4.40 0.76 -11.12
C ASP A 39 4.27 -0.26 -9.98
N ILE A 40 3.97 0.22 -8.77
CA ILE A 40 3.75 -0.62 -7.58
C ILE A 40 2.35 -0.35 -7.05
N TYR A 41 1.55 -1.40 -6.89
CA TYR A 41 0.21 -1.32 -6.31
C TYR A 41 0.04 -2.31 -5.17
N VAL A 42 -0.57 -1.85 -4.09
CA VAL A 42 -0.92 -2.64 -2.91
C VAL A 42 -2.38 -2.38 -2.53
N ASP A 43 -3.13 -3.44 -2.23
CA ASP A 43 -4.46 -3.39 -1.61
C ASP A 43 -4.45 -4.23 -0.33
N GLN A 44 -4.75 -3.61 0.79
CA GLN A 44 -4.67 -4.20 2.12
C GLN A 44 -5.96 -4.01 2.91
N ILE A 45 -6.26 -4.99 3.74
CA ILE A 45 -7.29 -4.90 4.77
C ILE A 45 -6.65 -5.02 6.14
N SER A 46 -7.06 -4.13 7.05
CA SER A 46 -6.78 -4.23 8.48
C SER A 46 -8.05 -4.39 9.29
N GLU A 47 -8.03 -5.33 10.22
CA GLU A 47 -9.11 -5.60 11.17
C GLU A 47 -8.55 -5.75 12.59
N THR A 48 -9.37 -5.39 13.58
CA THR A 48 -9.06 -5.59 15.00
C THR A 48 -9.92 -6.72 15.54
N PHE A 49 -9.27 -7.72 16.14
CA PHE A 49 -9.90 -8.90 16.71
C PHE A 49 -9.83 -8.87 18.24
N MET A 50 -10.94 -9.19 18.89
CA MET A 50 -11.05 -9.45 20.33
C MET A 50 -11.72 -10.82 20.49
N ASP A 51 -11.13 -11.69 21.31
CA ASP A 51 -11.63 -13.06 21.54
C ASP A 51 -11.87 -13.87 20.24
N GLY A 52 -11.01 -13.67 19.24
CA GLY A 52 -11.08 -14.36 17.94
C GLY A 52 -12.08 -13.77 16.94
N GLU A 53 -12.77 -12.68 17.29
CA GLU A 53 -13.78 -12.06 16.42
C GLU A 53 -13.49 -10.58 16.13
N ASN A 54 -13.90 -10.08 14.96
CA ASN A 54 -13.83 -8.64 14.65
C ASN A 54 -14.59 -7.82 15.71
N ALA A 55 -13.86 -6.96 16.41
CA ALA A 55 -14.33 -6.24 17.58
C ALA A 55 -15.55 -5.35 17.29
N VAL A 56 -15.58 -4.68 16.13
CA VAL A 56 -16.67 -3.77 15.76
C VAL A 56 -17.93 -4.54 15.39
N ARG A 57 -17.79 -5.69 14.70
CA ARG A 57 -18.92 -6.57 14.39
C ARG A 57 -19.54 -7.15 15.65
N LYS A 58 -18.70 -7.60 16.60
CA LYS A 58 -19.16 -8.07 17.91
C LYS A 58 -19.94 -6.96 18.64
N GLN A 59 -19.34 -5.78 18.76
CA GLN A 59 -19.96 -4.63 19.43
C GLN A 59 -21.31 -4.25 18.79
N TYR A 60 -21.41 -4.29 17.46
CA TYR A 60 -22.68 -4.04 16.77
C TYR A 60 -23.76 -5.05 17.18
N ARG A 61 -23.45 -6.35 17.20
CA ARG A 61 -24.43 -7.38 17.60
C ARG A 61 -24.83 -7.25 19.05
N ASP A 62 -23.87 -7.00 19.95
CA ASP A 62 -24.13 -6.78 21.37
C ASP A 62 -25.12 -5.59 21.55
N ASN A 63 -24.91 -4.49 20.82
CA ASN A 63 -25.81 -3.33 20.85
C ASN A 63 -27.20 -3.63 20.28
N VAL A 64 -27.29 -4.43 19.21
CA VAL A 64 -28.57 -4.88 18.65
C VAL A 64 -29.33 -5.75 19.67
N GLU A 65 -28.64 -6.65 20.36
CA GLU A 65 -29.22 -7.52 21.38
C GLU A 65 -29.73 -6.72 22.60
N ILE A 66 -28.95 -5.76 23.08
CA ILE A 66 -29.37 -4.83 24.15
C ILE A 66 -30.64 -4.07 23.74
N CYS A 67 -30.74 -3.59 22.50
CA CYS A 67 -31.95 -2.92 22.05
C CYS A 67 -33.18 -3.83 22.02
N ARG A 68 -33.01 -5.09 21.61
CA ARG A 68 -34.09 -6.10 21.61
C ARG A 68 -34.53 -6.45 23.04
N SER A 69 -33.59 -6.63 23.97
CA SER A 69 -33.91 -6.97 25.37
C SER A 69 -34.66 -5.86 26.09
N LEU A 70 -34.46 -4.60 25.66
CA LEU A 70 -35.22 -3.43 26.12
C LEU A 70 -36.58 -3.27 25.44
N GLY A 71 -37.04 -4.23 24.63
CA GLY A 71 -38.32 -4.19 23.92
C GLY A 71 -38.41 -3.11 22.85
N LYS A 72 -37.27 -2.57 22.39
CA LYS A 72 -37.24 -1.52 21.36
C LYS A 72 -37.35 -2.13 19.96
N LYS A 73 -37.98 -1.40 19.05
CA LYS A 73 -37.90 -1.72 17.61
C LYS A 73 -36.45 -1.53 17.14
N VAL A 74 -35.93 -2.47 16.36
CA VAL A 74 -34.56 -2.37 15.81
C VAL A 74 -34.61 -2.17 14.30
N SER A 75 -33.99 -1.08 13.85
CA SER A 75 -33.68 -0.81 12.44
C SER A 75 -32.17 -0.99 12.26
N GLY A 76 -31.75 -2.20 11.88
CA GLY A 76 -30.34 -2.60 11.78
C GLY A 76 -29.73 -2.41 10.38
N LEU A 77 -28.44 -2.72 10.29
CA LEU A 77 -27.69 -2.84 9.04
C LEU A 77 -28.04 -4.14 8.31
N SER A 78 -27.94 -4.11 6.98
CA SER A 78 -27.97 -5.32 6.14
C SER A 78 -26.73 -6.19 6.36
N GLU A 79 -26.79 -7.47 5.96
CA GLU A 79 -25.66 -8.40 6.11
C GLU A 79 -24.39 -7.91 5.39
N GLU A 80 -24.54 -7.30 4.21
CA GLU A 80 -23.43 -6.75 3.43
C GLU A 80 -22.78 -5.53 4.12
N GLU A 81 -23.56 -4.72 4.81
CA GLU A 81 -23.05 -3.61 5.62
C GLU A 81 -22.33 -4.12 6.87
N VAL A 82 -22.85 -5.16 7.52
CA VAL A 82 -22.20 -5.80 8.68
C VAL A 82 -20.83 -6.37 8.31
N LYS A 83 -20.69 -6.95 7.10
CA LYS A 83 -19.39 -7.45 6.61
C LYS A 83 -18.34 -6.33 6.49
N LYS A 84 -18.74 -5.09 6.25
CA LYS A 84 -17.82 -3.94 6.17
C LYS A 84 -17.37 -3.44 7.54
N LEU A 85 -18.14 -3.67 8.61
CA LEU A 85 -17.83 -3.11 9.92
C LEU A 85 -16.46 -3.54 10.45
N GLY A 86 -15.71 -2.56 10.96
CA GLY A 86 -14.40 -2.79 11.56
C GLY A 86 -13.32 -3.15 10.56
N VAL A 87 -13.60 -3.00 9.26
CA VAL A 87 -12.64 -3.14 8.18
C VAL A 87 -12.04 -1.77 7.88
N ARG A 88 -10.71 -1.70 7.83
CA ARG A 88 -9.98 -0.59 7.22
C ARG A 88 -9.34 -1.09 5.94
N ARG A 89 -9.46 -0.35 4.85
CA ARG A 89 -8.81 -0.65 3.57
C ARG A 89 -7.74 0.38 3.30
N TYR A 90 -6.54 -0.08 2.96
CA TYR A 90 -5.43 0.76 2.57
C TYR A 90 -5.01 0.37 1.16
N GLN A 91 -4.93 1.34 0.27
CA GLN A 91 -4.42 1.15 -1.07
C GLN A 91 -3.29 2.13 -1.32
N LEU A 92 -2.21 1.63 -1.88
CA LEU A 92 -1.04 2.42 -2.27
C LEU A 92 -0.81 2.21 -3.77
N ALA A 93 -0.67 3.31 -4.50
CA ALA A 93 -0.23 3.32 -5.89
C ALA A 93 1.03 4.19 -6.00
N ILE A 94 2.11 3.60 -6.50
CA ILE A 94 3.36 4.30 -6.81
C ILE A 94 3.61 4.16 -8.30
N THR A 95 3.86 5.28 -8.96
CA THR A 95 4.25 5.36 -10.36
C THR A 95 5.42 6.35 -10.48
N ALA A 96 5.98 6.50 -11.68
CA ALA A 96 6.99 7.52 -11.93
C ALA A 96 6.45 8.97 -11.78
N GLN A 97 5.13 9.18 -11.84
CA GLN A 97 4.50 10.51 -11.80
C GLN A 97 3.85 10.84 -10.46
N GLN A 98 3.47 9.83 -9.67
CA GLN A 98 2.70 10.05 -8.46
C GLN A 98 2.88 8.95 -7.41
N VAL A 99 2.67 9.33 -6.15
CA VAL A 99 2.42 8.42 -5.04
C VAL A 99 1.04 8.75 -4.48
N ALA A 100 0.13 7.79 -4.50
CA ALA A 100 -1.23 7.95 -4.03
C ALA A 100 -1.58 6.94 -2.93
N PHE A 101 -2.19 7.42 -1.86
CA PHE A 101 -2.73 6.62 -0.78
C PHE A 101 -4.24 6.79 -0.74
N ARG A 102 -4.98 5.69 -0.76
CA ARG A 102 -6.42 5.68 -0.50
C ARG A 102 -6.67 4.89 0.78
N LYS A 103 -7.25 5.54 1.77
CA LYS A 103 -7.57 4.94 3.07
C LYS A 103 -9.06 5.02 3.30
N GLU A 104 -9.68 3.90 3.64
CA GLU A 104 -11.12 3.81 3.84
C GLU A 104 -11.42 3.06 5.12
N SER A 105 -12.49 3.44 5.81
CA SER A 105 -12.96 2.72 7.00
C SER A 105 -14.48 2.71 7.08
N TRP A 106 -15.00 1.63 7.66
CA TRP A 106 -16.43 1.45 7.88
C TRP A 106 -16.74 1.12 9.34
N GLY A 107 -17.61 1.91 9.92
CA GLY A 107 -18.16 1.73 11.25
C GLY A 107 -19.67 1.84 11.24
N TYR A 108 -20.27 2.03 12.42
CA TYR A 108 -21.70 2.29 12.52
C TYR A 108 -21.97 3.33 13.60
N ARG A 109 -23.13 3.99 13.46
CA ARG A 109 -23.67 4.89 14.47
C ARG A 109 -25.04 4.40 14.89
N ALA A 110 -25.33 4.49 16.19
CA ALA A 110 -26.68 4.35 16.71
C ALA A 110 -27.30 5.75 16.86
N THR A 111 -28.43 6.02 16.21
CA THR A 111 -29.22 7.22 16.51
C THR A 111 -30.11 6.90 17.72
N GLY A 112 -29.73 7.44 18.89
CA GLY A 112 -30.24 7.03 20.19
C GLY A 112 -31.63 7.53 20.57
N HIS A 113 -32.03 7.17 21.80
CA HIS A 113 -33.33 7.43 22.44
C HIS A 113 -33.80 8.89 22.36
N TYR A 114 -32.87 9.85 22.36
CA TYR A 114 -33.19 11.28 22.29
C TYR A 114 -33.92 11.64 20.99
N TYR A 115 -33.56 10.99 19.88
CA TYR A 115 -34.16 11.25 18.57
C TYR A 115 -35.31 10.28 18.26
N ASN A 116 -35.25 9.06 18.79
CA ASN A 116 -36.27 8.04 18.54
C ASN A 116 -36.67 7.29 19.83
N PRO A 117 -37.54 7.86 20.67
CA PRO A 117 -38.03 7.17 21.85
C PRO A 117 -38.84 5.93 21.43
N GLY A 118 -38.28 4.74 21.67
CA GLY A 118 -38.93 3.44 21.38
C GLY A 118 -38.24 2.60 20.31
N GLU A 119 -37.25 3.15 19.60
CA GLU A 119 -36.47 2.38 18.62
C GLU A 119 -34.97 2.62 18.74
N CYS A 120 -34.20 1.63 18.28
CA CYS A 120 -32.78 1.74 18.01
C CYS A 120 -32.57 1.66 16.50
N ARG A 121 -32.02 2.72 15.93
CA ARG A 121 -31.66 2.75 14.52
C ARG A 121 -30.14 2.80 14.38
N PHE A 122 -29.61 1.87 13.60
CA PHE A 122 -28.19 1.75 13.29
C PHE A 122 -27.97 2.09 11.82
N THR A 123 -26.94 2.87 11.53
CA THR A 123 -26.57 3.27 10.16
C THR A 123 -25.09 3.04 9.93
N LEU A 124 -24.72 2.55 8.75
CA LEU A 124 -23.33 2.41 8.34
C LEU A 124 -22.70 3.80 8.25
N VAL A 125 -21.49 3.94 8.78
CA VAL A 125 -20.69 5.16 8.67
C VAL A 125 -19.47 4.83 7.84
N TYR A 126 -19.25 5.61 6.78
CA TYR A 126 -18.08 5.56 5.94
C TYR A 126 -17.20 6.78 6.22
N SER A 127 -15.89 6.58 6.26
CA SER A 127 -14.92 7.65 6.13
C SER A 127 -13.83 7.22 5.17
N GLY A 128 -13.22 8.17 4.48
CA GLY A 128 -12.09 7.88 3.63
C GLY A 128 -11.32 9.11 3.24
N GLU A 129 -10.04 8.91 2.95
CA GLU A 129 -9.08 9.91 2.54
C GLU A 129 -8.34 9.40 1.30
N LEU A 130 -8.20 10.26 0.29
CA LEU A 130 -7.28 10.08 -0.82
C LEU A 130 -6.19 11.15 -0.71
N THR A 131 -4.95 10.72 -0.50
CA THR A 131 -3.76 11.57 -0.60
C THR A 131 -3.09 11.30 -1.92
N VAL A 132 -2.91 12.33 -2.76
CA VAL A 132 -2.12 12.23 -3.99
C VAL A 132 -0.95 13.18 -3.90
N LYS A 133 0.26 12.62 -4.08
CA LYS A 133 1.50 13.37 -4.15
C LYS A 133 2.01 13.31 -5.59
N VAL A 134 2.29 14.47 -6.17
CA VAL A 134 2.93 14.65 -7.48
C VAL A 134 4.08 15.65 -7.35
N PRO A 135 4.97 15.81 -8.35
CA PRO A 135 6.02 16.82 -8.31
C PRO A 135 5.49 18.20 -7.93
N GLY A 136 5.95 18.71 -6.77
CA GLY A 136 5.62 20.04 -6.27
C GLY A 136 4.19 20.23 -5.76
N LYS A 137 3.41 19.16 -5.57
CA LYS A 137 2.04 19.27 -5.07
C LYS A 137 1.60 18.04 -4.29
N THR A 138 1.02 18.26 -3.12
CA THR A 138 0.27 17.26 -2.35
C THR A 138 -1.16 17.71 -2.24
N VAL A 139 -2.11 16.79 -2.45
CA VAL A 139 -3.52 17.06 -2.25
C VAL A 139 -4.12 15.97 -1.36
N ILE A 140 -4.93 16.38 -0.40
CA ILE A 140 -5.73 15.51 0.44
C ILE A 140 -7.21 15.76 0.11
N TYR A 141 -7.92 14.68 -0.21
CA TYR A 141 -9.31 14.69 -0.61
C TYR A 141 -10.13 13.78 0.31
N ASP A 142 -11.17 14.34 0.92
CA ASP A 142 -12.14 13.58 1.73
C ASP A 142 -13.09 12.82 0.80
N LEU A 143 -13.06 11.50 0.89
CA LEU A 143 -13.86 10.62 0.03
C LEU A 143 -15.34 10.59 0.42
N ALA A 144 -15.65 10.86 1.69
CA ALA A 144 -17.01 10.86 2.20
C ALA A 144 -17.71 12.19 1.87
N GLU A 145 -17.06 13.32 2.19
CA GLU A 145 -17.57 14.66 1.96
C GLU A 145 -17.36 15.15 0.52
N LYS A 146 -16.48 14.49 -0.24
CA LYS A 146 -16.13 14.81 -1.63
C LYS A 146 -15.55 16.21 -1.78
N THR A 147 -14.62 16.55 -0.90
CA THR A 147 -13.99 17.88 -0.84
C THR A 147 -12.48 17.76 -0.76
N VAL A 148 -11.78 18.74 -1.33
CA VAL A 148 -10.35 18.92 -1.05
C VAL A 148 -10.24 19.54 0.34
N THR A 149 -9.54 18.86 1.24
CA THR A 149 -9.31 19.32 2.61
C THR A 149 -8.00 20.04 2.75
N GLU A 150 -7.00 19.67 1.95
CA GLU A 150 -5.67 20.28 1.96
C GLU A 150 -5.05 20.25 0.57
N GLU A 151 -4.43 21.37 0.19
CA GLU A 151 -3.57 21.47 -0.98
C GLU A 151 -2.27 22.19 -0.58
N GLU A 152 -1.17 21.45 -0.62
CA GLU A 152 0.16 21.97 -0.31
C GLU A 152 0.99 22.08 -1.59
N GLN A 153 1.51 23.27 -1.86
CA GLN A 153 2.51 23.48 -2.91
C GLN A 153 3.90 23.17 -2.34
N GLY A 154 4.61 22.25 -2.97
CA GLY A 154 5.98 21.87 -2.63
C GLY A 154 6.97 22.28 -3.72
N ILE A 155 8.26 22.12 -3.43
CA ILE A 155 9.29 22.19 -4.48
C ILE A 155 9.34 20.85 -5.23
N PRO A 156 9.32 20.84 -6.58
CA PRO A 156 9.36 19.61 -7.37
C PRO A 156 10.49 18.64 -7.02
N GLU A 157 11.64 19.16 -6.59
CA GLU A 157 12.81 18.38 -6.21
C GLU A 157 12.60 17.56 -4.92
N ALA A 158 11.70 18.00 -4.03
CA ALA A 158 11.32 17.26 -2.83
C ALA A 158 10.39 16.06 -3.13
N PHE A 159 9.82 16.01 -4.34
CA PHE A 159 9.09 14.83 -4.81
C PHE A 159 9.99 13.64 -5.12
N GLY A 160 11.32 13.83 -5.07
CA GLY A 160 12.26 12.76 -4.80
C GLY A 160 12.04 12.16 -3.40
N LEU A 161 10.85 11.59 -3.17
CA LEU A 161 10.55 10.56 -2.18
C LEU A 161 11.62 9.46 -2.29
N PRO A 162 11.86 8.64 -1.25
CA PRO A 162 13.13 7.95 -1.02
C PRO A 162 13.41 6.77 -1.96
N PHE A 163 13.10 6.88 -3.25
CA PHE A 163 13.44 5.90 -4.29
C PHE A 163 14.91 5.94 -4.68
N ARG A 164 15.77 6.16 -3.69
CA ARG A 164 17.22 6.02 -3.83
C ARG A 164 17.56 4.59 -3.44
N PRO A 165 18.45 3.91 -4.18
CA PRO A 165 18.93 2.60 -3.79
C PRO A 165 19.43 2.61 -2.35
N LEU A 166 19.01 1.63 -1.56
CA LEU A 166 19.66 1.33 -0.29
C LEU A 166 20.99 0.63 -0.56
N ALA A 167 21.94 0.72 0.38
CA ALA A 167 23.18 -0.05 0.31
C ALA A 167 22.88 -1.57 0.19
N GLU A 168 23.75 -2.33 -0.47
CA GLU A 168 23.51 -3.77 -0.68
C GLU A 168 23.53 -4.55 0.63
N THR A 169 24.42 -4.19 1.55
CA THR A 169 24.41 -4.67 2.93
C THR A 169 23.58 -3.73 3.79
N PRO A 170 22.59 -4.23 4.56
CA PRO A 170 22.09 -3.46 5.70
C PRO A 170 23.30 -3.21 6.61
N ASP A 171 23.58 -1.95 6.95
CA ASP A 171 24.53 -1.66 8.01
C ASP A 171 23.94 -2.20 9.30
N THR A 172 24.31 -3.43 9.67
CA THR A 172 23.80 -4.15 10.86
C THR A 172 24.12 -3.43 12.17
N GLU A 173 24.91 -2.35 12.13
CA GLU A 173 25.27 -1.52 13.28
C GLU A 173 24.42 -0.24 13.41
N GLU A 174 23.70 0.17 12.36
CA GLU A 174 22.80 1.34 12.40
C GLU A 174 21.35 0.91 12.13
N MET A 175 20.54 0.88 13.20
CA MET A 175 19.08 0.71 13.19
C MET A 175 18.53 -0.73 13.09
N GLU A 176 18.95 -1.61 14.00
CA GLU A 176 18.00 -2.58 14.52
C GLU A 176 17.05 -1.81 15.46
N PRO A 177 15.77 -1.56 15.13
CA PRO A 177 14.82 -1.12 16.15
C PRO A 177 14.89 -2.10 17.33
N GLU A 178 14.78 -1.64 18.58
CA GLU A 178 14.95 -2.51 19.77
C GLU A 178 14.13 -3.82 19.69
N ASP A 179 12.99 -3.77 18.98
CA ASP A 179 12.09 -4.89 18.72
C ASP A 179 12.70 -5.98 17.80
N ALA A 180 13.64 -5.65 16.91
CA ALA A 180 14.27 -6.60 15.98
C ALA A 180 15.35 -7.46 16.63
N LEU A 181 15.93 -7.02 17.75
CA LEU A 181 17.06 -7.68 18.45
C LEU A 181 16.79 -9.13 18.88
N ASN A 182 15.53 -9.55 18.96
CA ASN A 182 15.13 -10.92 19.34
C ASN A 182 14.12 -11.54 18.36
N ALA A 183 13.92 -10.92 17.19
CA ALA A 183 12.97 -11.42 16.21
C ALA A 183 13.63 -12.50 15.32
N GLU A 184 12.88 -13.56 15.03
CA GLU A 184 13.30 -14.56 14.05
C GLU A 184 13.05 -14.05 12.64
N ARG A 185 14.08 -14.10 11.78
CA ARG A 185 14.01 -13.70 10.37
C ARG A 185 13.89 -14.93 9.47
N SER A 186 12.95 -14.91 8.54
CA SER A 186 12.79 -15.95 7.50
C SER A 186 12.42 -15.35 6.15
N GLU A 187 12.82 -16.01 5.06
CA GLU A 187 12.45 -15.61 3.70
C GLU A 187 11.11 -16.23 3.29
N GLY A 188 10.41 -15.57 2.36
CA GLY A 188 9.16 -16.07 1.82
C GLY A 188 8.74 -15.36 0.54
N GLU A 189 7.49 -15.55 0.14
CA GLU A 189 6.93 -14.96 -1.08
C GLU A 189 5.45 -14.58 -0.86
N ILE A 190 5.03 -13.45 -1.43
CA ILE A 190 3.63 -13.02 -1.55
C ILE A 190 3.40 -12.56 -2.99
N GLU A 191 2.40 -13.11 -3.67
CA GLU A 191 2.04 -12.72 -5.05
C GLU A 191 3.24 -12.75 -6.03
N GLY A 192 4.13 -13.74 -5.90
CA GLY A 192 5.33 -13.86 -6.75
C GLY A 192 6.47 -12.90 -6.40
N GLN A 193 6.34 -12.11 -5.33
CA GLN A 193 7.36 -11.16 -4.88
C GLN A 193 8.09 -11.67 -3.63
N PRO A 194 9.43 -11.55 -3.58
CA PRO A 194 10.21 -12.03 -2.43
C PRO A 194 9.93 -11.16 -1.20
N THR A 195 9.89 -11.82 -0.04
CA THR A 195 9.60 -11.17 1.25
C THR A 195 10.52 -11.65 2.35
N VAL A 196 10.61 -10.86 3.40
CA VAL A 196 11.21 -11.23 4.68
C VAL A 196 10.13 -11.16 5.76
N ARG A 197 9.97 -12.25 6.50
CA ARG A 197 9.12 -12.35 7.68
C ARG A 197 9.96 -12.21 8.94
N TRP A 198 9.55 -11.29 9.79
CA TRP A 198 10.01 -11.10 11.16
C TRP A 198 8.97 -11.66 12.13
N THR A 199 9.40 -12.55 13.02
CA THR A 199 8.54 -13.13 14.08
C THR A 199 9.09 -12.74 15.44
N TYR A 200 8.28 -12.02 16.21
CA TYR A 200 8.69 -11.49 17.50
C TYR A 200 8.41 -12.47 18.65
N PRO A 201 9.09 -12.34 19.81
CA PRO A 201 8.87 -13.23 20.96
C PRO A 201 7.44 -13.25 21.51
N ASP A 202 6.69 -12.15 21.37
CA ASP A 202 5.26 -12.07 21.73
C ASP A 202 4.33 -12.77 20.71
N GLY A 203 4.92 -13.32 19.64
CA GLY A 203 4.25 -13.96 18.52
C GLY A 203 3.59 -12.98 17.55
N SER A 204 3.88 -11.68 17.64
CA SER A 204 3.58 -10.71 16.58
C SER A 204 4.40 -11.06 15.33
N ILE A 205 3.92 -10.65 14.16
CA ILE A 205 4.64 -10.85 12.89
C ILE A 205 4.61 -9.58 12.02
N GLU A 206 5.65 -9.40 11.21
CA GLU A 206 5.71 -8.41 10.14
C GLU A 206 6.35 -9.05 8.90
N VAL A 207 5.71 -8.91 7.74
CA VAL A 207 6.21 -9.43 6.46
C VAL A 207 6.44 -8.26 5.52
N LEU A 208 7.69 -8.04 5.13
CA LEU A 208 8.11 -6.93 4.28
C LEU A 208 8.56 -7.42 2.90
N TRP A 209 8.32 -6.63 1.86
CA TRP A 209 8.87 -6.88 0.53
C TRP A 209 10.38 -6.64 0.51
N SER A 210 11.16 -7.65 0.08
CA SER A 210 12.62 -7.57 -0.01
C SER A 210 13.13 -7.28 -1.43
N GLY A 211 12.27 -7.35 -2.45
CA GLY A 211 12.64 -7.08 -3.84
C GLY A 211 12.85 -5.59 -4.18
N GLY A 212 12.60 -4.70 -3.22
CA GLY A 212 12.49 -3.26 -3.45
C GLY A 212 13.73 -2.41 -3.14
N ARG A 213 14.83 -3.01 -2.65
CA ARG A 213 16.00 -2.24 -2.14
C ARG A 213 16.59 -1.24 -3.14
N LYS A 214 16.66 -1.60 -4.43
CA LYS A 214 17.16 -0.71 -5.50
C LYS A 214 16.28 0.52 -5.75
N TRP A 215 15.06 0.52 -5.20
CA TRP A 215 14.14 1.67 -5.19
C TRP A 215 13.86 2.15 -3.77
N GLY A 216 14.77 1.90 -2.82
CA GLY A 216 14.68 2.50 -1.49
C GLY A 216 13.77 1.81 -0.48
N PHE A 217 13.19 0.66 -0.82
CA PHE A 217 12.37 -0.09 0.14
C PHE A 217 13.23 -0.98 1.02
N SER A 218 13.12 -0.75 2.33
CA SER A 218 13.77 -1.57 3.34
C SER A 218 12.96 -2.82 3.63
N GLU A 219 13.67 -3.90 3.94
CA GLU A 219 13.14 -5.14 4.49
C GLU A 219 13.27 -5.22 6.02
N MET A 220 13.77 -4.15 6.64
CA MET A 220 13.85 -4.01 8.09
C MET A 220 12.51 -3.57 8.68
N PRO A 221 12.15 -4.02 9.89
CA PRO A 221 10.94 -3.58 10.56
C PRO A 221 10.87 -2.06 10.71
N SER A 222 9.64 -1.52 10.75
CA SER A 222 9.41 -0.08 10.87
C SER A 222 8.16 0.22 11.68
N ASP A 223 8.02 1.49 12.10
CA ASP A 223 6.82 1.99 12.78
C ASP A 223 5.60 2.13 11.86
N GLU A 224 5.76 1.86 10.56
CA GLU A 224 4.67 1.89 9.61
C GLU A 224 3.60 0.84 9.96
N ARG A 225 2.35 1.20 9.68
CA ARG A 225 1.18 0.35 10.00
C ARG A 225 0.67 -0.46 8.82
N PHE A 226 1.05 -0.08 7.61
CA PHE A 226 0.66 -0.66 6.32
C PHE A 226 1.71 -0.27 5.27
N ALA A 227 1.52 -0.70 4.03
CA ALA A 227 2.46 -0.40 2.95
C ALA A 227 2.68 1.12 2.75
N ALA A 228 3.95 1.54 2.72
CA ALA A 228 4.37 2.92 2.49
C ALA A 228 5.64 2.99 1.63
N PRO A 229 5.94 4.14 0.97
CA PRO A 229 7.25 4.40 0.41
C PRO A 229 8.35 4.20 1.46
N GLY A 230 9.40 3.45 1.10
CA GLY A 230 10.50 3.15 2.01
C GLY A 230 10.30 1.90 2.89
N SER A 231 9.06 1.53 3.22
CA SER A 231 8.75 0.31 3.98
C SER A 231 7.47 -0.36 3.47
N MET A 232 7.64 -1.44 2.74
CA MET A 232 6.55 -2.14 2.07
C MET A 232 6.09 -3.33 2.93
N ILE A 233 5.37 -3.02 4.00
CA ILE A 233 4.74 -4.03 4.87
C ILE A 233 3.58 -4.67 4.09
N LEU A 234 3.62 -5.98 3.88
CA LEU A 234 2.61 -6.75 3.16
C LEU A 234 1.67 -7.52 4.12
N GLU A 235 2.18 -8.00 5.25
CA GLU A 235 1.35 -8.58 6.32
C GLU A 235 1.87 -8.10 7.67
N LYS A 236 0.97 -7.89 8.63
CA LYS A 236 1.34 -7.53 9.99
C LYS A 236 0.31 -8.08 10.97
N GLU A 237 0.76 -8.77 12.00
CA GLU A 237 -0.08 -9.17 13.13
C GLU A 237 0.53 -8.60 14.39
N THR A 238 -0.15 -7.65 15.02
CA THR A 238 0.28 -7.07 16.29
C THR A 238 -0.60 -7.61 17.40
N LYS A 239 0.01 -8.33 18.34
CA LYS A 239 -0.65 -8.84 19.52
C LYS A 239 -0.54 -7.82 20.66
N LYS A 240 -1.67 -7.50 21.27
CA LYS A 240 -1.77 -6.74 22.52
C LYS A 240 -2.55 -7.59 23.52
N GLU A 241 -2.46 -7.25 24.79
CA GLU A 241 -3.05 -8.04 25.89
C GLU A 241 -4.52 -8.42 25.66
N LYS A 242 -5.33 -7.53 25.05
CA LYS A 242 -6.78 -7.70 24.88
C LYS A 242 -7.26 -7.83 23.43
N TYR A 243 -6.38 -7.61 22.46
CA TYR A 243 -6.77 -7.59 21.06
C TYR A 243 -5.58 -7.87 20.13
N THR A 244 -5.91 -8.30 18.92
CA THR A 244 -4.95 -8.47 17.84
C THR A 244 -5.34 -7.59 16.66
N VAL A 245 -4.40 -6.83 16.12
CA VAL A 245 -4.60 -6.14 14.84
C VAL A 245 -3.97 -6.99 13.74
N LYS A 246 -4.75 -7.33 12.72
CA LYS A 246 -4.26 -8.09 11.55
C LYS A 246 -4.36 -7.21 10.32
N LEU A 247 -3.25 -7.04 9.62
CA LEU A 247 -3.15 -6.47 8.28
C LEU A 247 -2.84 -7.60 7.31
N LYS A 248 -3.62 -7.69 6.23
CA LYS A 248 -3.40 -8.65 5.14
C LYS A 248 -3.41 -7.96 3.80
N THR A 249 -2.51 -8.39 2.92
CA THR A 249 -2.51 -8.01 1.51
C THR A 249 -3.53 -8.85 0.74
N ARG A 250 -4.36 -8.18 -0.06
CA ARG A 250 -5.29 -8.78 -1.02
C ARG A 250 -4.73 -8.85 -2.43
N ARG A 251 -3.87 -7.87 -2.75
CA ARG A 251 -3.22 -7.75 -4.04
C ARG A 251 -1.95 -6.94 -3.87
N PHE A 252 -0.86 -7.45 -4.45
CA PHE A 252 0.41 -6.75 -4.56
C PHE A 252 0.97 -6.98 -5.96
N THR A 253 1.30 -5.91 -6.68
CA THR A 253 1.85 -6.01 -8.03
C THR A 253 3.01 -5.04 -8.21
N VAL A 254 4.04 -5.49 -8.92
CA VAL A 254 5.22 -4.70 -9.28
C VAL A 254 5.40 -4.78 -10.80
N GLY A 255 5.53 -3.63 -11.46
CA GLY A 255 5.70 -3.52 -12.92
C GLY A 255 4.43 -3.75 -13.75
N THR A 256 3.27 -3.85 -13.10
CA THR A 256 1.97 -3.97 -13.79
C THR A 256 1.30 -2.60 -13.84
N PRO A 257 0.77 -2.16 -15.00
CA PRO A 257 0.03 -0.90 -15.10
C PRO A 257 -1.11 -0.81 -14.07
N ILE A 258 -1.19 0.33 -13.39
CA ILE A 258 -2.18 0.57 -12.34
C ILE A 258 -3.40 1.26 -12.94
N ASP A 259 -4.60 0.79 -12.56
CA ASP A 259 -5.84 1.56 -12.76
C ASP A 259 -5.82 2.80 -11.87
N GLN A 260 -5.69 3.98 -12.50
CA GLN A 260 -5.59 5.27 -11.81
C GLN A 260 -6.95 5.84 -11.39
N GLY A 261 -8.07 5.25 -11.84
CA GLY A 261 -9.41 5.76 -11.56
C GLY A 261 -9.67 5.98 -10.05
N PRO A 262 -9.40 5.00 -9.17
CA PRO A 262 -9.57 5.15 -7.72
C PRO A 262 -8.65 6.18 -7.04
N PHE A 263 -7.61 6.64 -7.74
CA PHE A 263 -6.56 7.55 -7.26
C PHE A 263 -6.60 8.93 -7.93
N THR A 264 -7.63 9.19 -8.74
CA THR A 264 -7.80 10.49 -9.39
C THR A 264 -8.65 11.39 -8.50
N ILE A 265 -8.19 12.61 -8.28
CA ILE A 265 -8.99 13.64 -7.61
C ILE A 265 -9.99 14.18 -8.63
N PRO A 266 -11.31 14.14 -8.34
CA PRO A 266 -12.29 14.72 -9.23
C PRO A 266 -11.99 16.20 -9.47
N GLU A 267 -12.03 16.63 -10.73
CA GLU A 267 -12.01 18.06 -11.02
C GLU A 267 -13.21 18.72 -10.32
N ALA A 268 -12.99 19.85 -9.66
CA ALA A 268 -14.08 20.65 -9.12
C ALA A 268 -15.02 20.97 -10.28
N GLY A 269 -16.26 20.48 -10.21
CA GLY A 269 -17.27 20.82 -11.21
C GLY A 269 -17.44 22.34 -11.32
N PRO A 270 -17.77 22.87 -12.51
CA PRO A 270 -18.08 24.28 -12.69
C PRO A 270 -19.26 24.74 -11.83
#